data_AF-A0A2V5XN97-F1
#
_entry.id   AF-A0A2V5XN97-F1
#
_cell.length_a   1.000
_cell.length_b   1.000
_cell.length_c   1.000
_cell.angle_alpha   90.00
_cell.angle_beta   90.00
_cell.angle_gamma   90.00
#
_symmetry.space_group_name_H-M   'P 1'
#
loop_
_entity.id
_entity.type
_entity.pdbx_description
1 polymer ?
#
loop_
_entity_poly.entity_id
_entity_poly.type
_entity_poly.pdbx_seq_one_letter_code
_entity_poly.pdbx_strand_id
1 'polypeptide(L)'
;TINLFGFPSAFFYRINTSTNALKQSGFYYASKTSDDFNASITANAAGNCFVTWTSTDASVGVNAQVRLSGKLSADAQITAGTAGFTSPTFLTGNFDPGFGIQRWGDYSAVTLDPSNEATAWLVNEKINSSSLWGSRIITIGF
;
A
#
# COMPACT_ATOMS: atom_id res chain seq x y z
N THR A 1 -3.11 0.34 10.14
CA THR A 1 -2.45 -1.00 10.12
C THR A 1 -2.80 -1.71 11.41
N ILE A 2 -2.61 -3.03 11.46
CA ILE A 2 -2.84 -3.89 12.65
C ILE A 2 -1.61 -4.79 12.82
N ASN A 3 -1.21 -5.07 14.06
CA ASN A 3 -0.11 -6.01 14.33
C ASN A 3 -0.47 -7.42 13.84
N LEU A 4 0.40 -8.01 13.04
CA LEU A 4 0.33 -9.40 12.59
C LEU A 4 1.75 -9.96 12.58
N PHE A 5 1.98 -11.08 13.28
CA PHE A 5 3.30 -11.70 13.44
C PHE A 5 4.38 -10.77 14.05
N GLY A 6 3.98 -9.72 14.78
CA GLY A 6 4.91 -8.73 15.32
C GLY A 6 5.16 -7.53 14.39
N PHE A 7 4.63 -7.54 13.16
CA PHE A 7 4.82 -6.48 12.18
C PHE A 7 3.51 -5.70 11.93
N PRO A 8 3.58 -4.41 11.58
CA PRO A 8 2.41 -3.69 11.10
C PRO A 8 1.99 -4.26 9.74
N SER A 9 0.73 -4.64 9.61
CA SER A 9 0.17 -5.12 8.35
C SER A 9 -1.06 -4.30 7.94
N ALA A 10 -1.27 -4.19 6.64
CA ALA A 10 -2.48 -3.57 6.12
C ALA A 10 -3.69 -4.48 6.32
N PHE A 11 -4.83 -3.88 6.62
CA PHE A 11 -6.08 -4.58 6.92
C PHE A 11 -7.24 -3.85 6.25
N PHE A 12 -8.17 -4.58 5.65
CA PHE A 12 -9.35 -4.00 5.02
C PHE A 12 -10.64 -4.48 5.66
N TYR A 13 -11.68 -3.66 5.53
CA TYR A 13 -13.07 -4.01 5.76
C TYR A 13 -13.86 -3.80 4.46
N ARG A 14 -14.77 -4.71 4.17
CA ARG A 14 -15.81 -4.57 3.15
C ARG A 14 -17.15 -4.54 3.85
N ILE A 15 -17.81 -3.40 3.79
CA ILE A 15 -19.09 -3.18 4.47
C ILE A 15 -20.20 -3.27 3.42
N ASN A 16 -21.26 -4.01 3.71
CA ASN A 16 -22.50 -3.91 2.98
C ASN A 16 -23.26 -2.68 3.48
N THR A 17 -23.33 -1.64 2.65
CA THR A 17 -23.93 -0.35 3.01
C THR A 17 -25.46 -0.38 3.05
N SER A 18 -26.12 -1.38 2.45
CA SER A 18 -27.58 -1.50 2.54
C SER A 18 -28.04 -2.09 3.87
N THR A 19 -27.22 -2.94 4.48
CA THR A 19 -27.54 -3.61 5.75
C THR A 19 -26.65 -3.17 6.91
N ASN A 20 -25.70 -2.25 6.67
CA ASN A 20 -24.66 -1.85 7.61
C ASN A 20 -23.90 -3.03 8.25
N ALA A 21 -23.72 -4.11 7.49
CA ALA A 21 -23.09 -5.33 7.99
C ALA A 21 -21.68 -5.50 7.42
N LEU A 22 -20.75 -6.03 8.22
CA LEU A 22 -19.45 -6.45 7.72
C LEU A 22 -19.62 -7.66 6.79
N LYS A 23 -19.19 -7.53 5.53
CA LYS A 23 -19.25 -8.60 4.53
C LYS A 23 -17.96 -9.41 4.48
N GLN A 24 -16.82 -8.74 4.64
CA GLN A 24 -15.50 -9.35 4.54
C GLN A 24 -14.48 -8.45 5.23
N SER A 25 -13.42 -9.05 5.77
CA SER A 25 -12.24 -8.34 6.22
C SER A 25 -11.02 -9.23 6.07
N GLY A 26 -9.83 -8.66 6.05
CA GLY A 26 -8.62 -9.45 5.96
C GLY A 26 -7.34 -8.63 5.94
N PHE A 27 -6.23 -9.33 6.14
CA PHE A 27 -4.89 -8.79 6.01
C PHE A 27 -4.39 -8.89 4.58
N TYR A 28 -3.53 -7.94 4.20
CA TYR A 28 -2.70 -8.01 3.01
C TYR A 28 -1.35 -7.36 3.33
N TYR A 29 -0.28 -8.01 2.89
CA TYR A 29 1.10 -7.69 3.27
C TYR A 29 2.05 -8.28 2.23
N ALA A 30 3.26 -7.73 2.12
CA ALA A 30 4.23 -8.21 1.14
C ALA A 30 4.88 -9.54 1.55
N SER A 31 5.24 -9.68 2.82
CA SER A 31 5.87 -10.87 3.42
C SER A 31 5.48 -11.00 4.90
N LYS A 32 5.83 -12.12 5.55
CA LYS A 32 5.57 -12.29 6.99
C LYS A 32 6.52 -11.48 7.89
N THR A 33 7.52 -10.85 7.29
CA THR A 33 8.58 -10.07 7.95
C THR A 33 8.59 -8.61 7.51
N SER A 34 7.63 -8.21 6.67
CA SER A 34 7.54 -6.84 6.19
C SER A 34 6.74 -5.95 7.12
N ASP A 35 7.18 -4.71 7.25
CA ASP A 35 6.37 -3.62 7.75
C ASP A 35 5.56 -3.04 6.59
N ASP A 36 4.24 -3.21 6.63
CA ASP A 36 3.31 -2.72 5.59
C ASP A 36 2.42 -1.61 6.16
N PHE A 37 2.57 -0.41 5.62
CA PHE A 37 1.99 0.82 6.18
C PHE A 37 1.59 1.82 5.09
N ASN A 38 0.92 2.91 5.50
CA ASN A 38 0.33 3.91 4.60
C ASN A 38 -0.58 3.28 3.53
N ALA A 39 -1.43 2.35 3.94
CA ALA A 39 -2.33 1.68 3.01
C ALA A 39 -3.43 2.64 2.52
N SER A 40 -3.74 2.56 1.23
CA SER A 40 -4.86 3.24 0.58
C SER A 40 -5.65 2.22 -0.24
N ILE A 41 -6.97 2.38 -0.29
CA ILE A 41 -7.89 1.49 -0.98
C ILE A 41 -8.95 2.29 -1.73
N THR A 42 -9.31 1.83 -2.92
CA THR A 42 -10.48 2.29 -3.67
C THR A 42 -11.27 1.10 -4.19
N ALA A 43 -12.58 1.26 -4.37
CA ALA A 43 -13.46 0.20 -4.85
C ALA A 43 -14.50 0.76 -5.83
N ASN A 44 -14.85 -0.04 -6.83
CA ASN A 44 -15.86 0.31 -7.83
C ASN A 44 -17.24 -0.27 -7.48
N ALA A 45 -18.27 0.09 -8.26
CA ALA A 45 -19.64 -0.35 -8.01
C ALA A 45 -19.84 -1.87 -8.14
N ALA A 46 -19.00 -2.55 -8.93
CA ALA A 46 -19.00 -4.01 -9.03
C ALA A 46 -18.41 -4.69 -7.78
N GLY A 47 -17.80 -3.92 -6.87
CA GLY A 47 -17.16 -4.40 -5.66
C GLY A 47 -15.76 -4.98 -5.89
N ASN A 48 -15.13 -4.64 -7.00
CA ASN A 48 -13.69 -4.84 -7.21
C ASN A 48 -12.94 -3.72 -6.49
N CYS A 49 -11.72 -3.97 -6.04
CA CYS A 49 -10.92 -2.94 -5.37
C CYS A 49 -9.45 -2.99 -5.77
N PHE A 50 -8.82 -1.83 -5.68
CA PHE A 50 -7.37 -1.66 -5.82
C PHE A 50 -6.80 -1.12 -4.52
N VAL A 51 -5.58 -1.53 -4.21
CA VAL A 51 -4.85 -1.06 -3.03
C VAL A 51 -3.43 -0.66 -3.41
N THR A 52 -2.91 0.32 -2.68
CA THR A 52 -1.47 0.62 -2.63
C THR A 52 -1.04 0.78 -1.18
N TRP A 53 0.21 0.47 -0.90
CA TRP A 53 0.81 0.66 0.41
C TRP A 53 2.34 0.76 0.28
N THR A 54 2.98 1.26 1.34
CA THR A 54 4.43 1.19 1.50
C THR A 54 4.79 -0.12 2.19
N SER A 55 5.82 -0.80 1.70
CA SER A 55 6.37 -2.00 2.36
C SER A 55 7.88 -1.89 2.54
N THR A 56 8.39 -2.20 3.73
CA THR A 56 9.82 -2.37 4.00
C THR A 56 10.08 -3.74 4.60
N ASP A 57 11.19 -4.39 4.28
CA ASP A 57 11.58 -5.63 4.93
C ASP A 57 13.11 -5.67 5.09
N ALA A 58 13.57 -4.95 6.11
CA ALA A 58 14.99 -4.81 6.41
C ALA A 58 15.64 -6.15 6.80
N SER A 59 14.84 -7.08 7.36
CA SER A 59 15.33 -8.39 7.83
C SER A 59 15.91 -9.25 6.71
N VAL A 60 15.41 -9.07 5.49
CA VAL A 60 15.89 -9.76 4.27
C VAL A 60 16.49 -8.80 3.24
N GLY A 61 16.84 -7.57 3.65
CA GLY A 61 17.52 -6.60 2.80
C GLY A 61 16.66 -5.98 1.69
N VAL A 62 15.34 -5.90 1.88
CA VAL A 62 14.42 -5.27 0.93
C VAL A 62 14.15 -3.82 1.36
N ASN A 63 14.58 -2.89 0.51
CA ASN A 63 14.30 -1.46 0.66
C ASN A 63 12.81 -1.16 0.48
N ALA A 64 12.40 0.06 0.86
CA ALA A 64 11.03 0.54 0.71
C ALA A 64 10.46 0.32 -0.70
N GLN A 65 9.31 -0.33 -0.77
CA GLN A 65 8.59 -0.65 -1.99
C GLN A 65 7.29 0.15 -2.07
N VAL A 66 6.97 0.58 -3.30
CA VAL A 66 5.62 0.97 -3.70
C VAL A 66 4.89 -0.30 -4.09
N ARG A 67 4.00 -0.77 -3.23
CA ARG A 67 3.23 -2.00 -3.46
C ARG A 67 1.88 -1.68 -4.07
N LEU A 68 1.40 -2.60 -4.89
CA LEU A 68 0.10 -2.54 -5.51
C LEU A 68 -0.53 -3.93 -5.59
N SER A 69 -1.83 -3.99 -5.37
CA SER A 69 -2.64 -5.19 -5.46
C SER A 69 -4.08 -4.80 -5.75
N GLY A 70 -4.93 -5.80 -5.89
CA GLY A 70 -6.36 -5.62 -6.00
C GLY A 70 -7.05 -6.95 -5.77
N LYS A 71 -8.37 -6.91 -5.85
CA LYS A 71 -9.18 -8.12 -5.93
C LYS A 71 -10.47 -7.84 -6.67
N LEU A 72 -10.97 -8.87 -7.36
CA LEU A 72 -12.32 -8.89 -7.89
C LEU A 72 -13.33 -9.13 -6.78
N SER A 73 -14.61 -8.85 -7.06
CA SER A 73 -15.69 -8.92 -6.09
C SER A 73 -15.88 -10.33 -5.49
N ALA A 74 -15.60 -11.37 -6.28
CA ALA A 74 -15.68 -12.79 -5.93
C ALA A 74 -14.42 -13.33 -5.20
N ASP A 75 -13.31 -12.59 -5.23
CA ASP A 75 -12.06 -13.04 -4.62
C ASP A 75 -12.15 -13.06 -3.09
N ALA A 76 -11.63 -14.14 -2.51
CA ALA A 76 -11.64 -14.40 -1.08
C ALA A 76 -10.76 -13.46 -0.25
N GLN A 77 -9.75 -12.82 -0.85
CA GLN A 77 -8.79 -11.94 -0.18
C GLN A 77 -8.07 -11.02 -1.18
N ILE A 78 -7.47 -9.95 -0.68
CA ILE A 78 -6.49 -9.16 -1.42
C ILE A 78 -5.16 -9.94 -1.37
N THR A 79 -4.53 -10.17 -2.52
CA THR A 79 -3.26 -10.91 -2.56
C THR A 79 -2.10 -10.04 -2.08
N ALA A 80 -0.94 -10.64 -1.83
CA ALA A 80 0.30 -9.94 -1.48
C ALA A 80 0.72 -8.89 -2.52
N GLY A 81 0.19 -8.96 -3.75
CA GLY A 81 0.45 -7.98 -4.79
C GLY A 81 1.86 -8.04 -5.35
N THR A 82 2.28 -6.95 -5.97
CA THR A 82 3.62 -6.81 -6.59
C THR A 82 4.25 -5.47 -6.19
N ALA A 83 5.58 -5.42 -6.20
CA ALA A 83 6.31 -4.17 -6.08
C ALA A 83 6.29 -3.43 -7.43
N GLY A 84 5.51 -2.36 -7.53
CA GLY A 84 5.54 -1.47 -8.69
C GLY A 84 6.81 -0.63 -8.77
N PHE A 85 7.49 -0.47 -7.63
CA PHE A 85 8.83 0.09 -7.55
C PHE A 85 9.51 -0.38 -6.26
N THR A 86 10.81 -0.69 -6.33
CA THR A 86 11.65 -0.93 -5.16
C THR A 86 12.70 0.17 -5.10
N SER A 87 12.82 0.82 -3.96
CA SER A 87 13.82 1.87 -3.74
C SER A 87 15.24 1.31 -3.89
N PRO A 88 16.19 2.04 -4.50
CA PRO A 88 17.55 1.58 -4.68
C PRO A 88 18.39 1.67 -3.38
N THR A 89 17.91 2.41 -2.39
CA THR A 89 18.63 2.65 -1.12
C THR A 89 17.67 2.95 0.03
N PHE A 90 18.22 3.11 1.23
CA PHE A 90 17.53 3.54 2.45
C PHE A 90 17.62 5.05 2.61
N LEU A 91 16.58 5.65 3.19
CA LEU A 91 16.60 7.05 3.56
C LEU A 91 17.40 7.17 4.86
N THR A 92 18.53 7.86 4.82
CA THR A 92 19.49 7.94 5.94
C THR A 92 20.03 9.34 6.18
N GLY A 93 19.72 10.32 5.33
CA GLY A 93 20.31 11.66 5.34
C GLY A 93 19.29 12.80 5.42
N ASN A 94 18.00 12.51 5.56
CA ASN A 94 16.92 13.52 5.63
C ASN A 94 16.15 13.43 6.95
N PHE A 95 16.83 13.70 8.06
CA PHE A 95 16.23 13.66 9.39
C PHE A 95 15.42 14.93 9.67
N ASP A 96 14.30 14.75 10.37
CA ASP A 96 13.62 15.86 11.02
C ASP A 96 14.53 16.42 12.14
N PRO A 97 14.92 17.71 12.10
CA PRO A 97 15.80 18.31 13.09
C PRO A 97 15.28 18.22 14.53
N GLY A 98 13.97 18.12 14.74
CA GLY A 98 13.35 18.05 16.06
C GLY A 98 13.26 16.64 16.65
N PHE A 99 13.37 15.59 15.82
CA PHE A 99 13.08 14.22 16.25
C PHE A 99 14.16 13.20 15.90
N GLY A 100 15.12 13.54 15.03
CA GLY A 100 16.19 12.62 14.62
C GLY A 100 15.70 11.39 13.85
N ILE A 101 14.45 11.43 13.35
CA ILE A 101 13.82 10.40 12.51
C ILE A 101 13.45 11.01 11.16
N GLN A 102 13.40 10.19 10.11
CA GLN A 102 12.89 10.69 8.84
C GLN A 102 11.36 10.63 8.83
N ARG A 103 10.74 11.75 8.46
CA ARG A 103 9.30 11.77 8.19
C ARG A 103 9.03 11.01 6.89
N TRP A 104 8.10 10.07 6.94
CA TRP A 104 7.70 9.24 5.82
C TRP A 104 6.20 8.97 5.90
N GLY A 105 5.56 8.84 4.75
CA GLY A 105 4.19 8.39 4.59
C GLY A 105 3.17 9.45 4.24
N ASP A 106 3.62 10.63 3.81
CA ASP A 106 2.70 11.74 3.49
C ASP A 106 1.92 11.48 2.20
N TYR A 107 2.50 10.71 1.28
CA TYR A 107 1.90 10.43 -0.02
C TYR A 107 1.62 8.94 -0.17
N SER A 108 0.35 8.57 -0.01
CA SER A 108 -0.19 7.27 -0.41
C SER A 108 -1.66 7.41 -0.78
N ALA A 109 -1.98 7.19 -2.05
CA ALA A 109 -3.35 7.23 -2.52
C ALA A 109 -3.56 6.29 -3.70
N VAL A 110 -4.76 5.73 -3.82
CA VAL A 110 -5.24 5.06 -5.02
C VAL A 110 -6.64 5.55 -5.36
N THR A 111 -6.90 5.82 -6.63
CA THR A 111 -8.20 6.26 -7.14
C THR A 111 -8.53 5.52 -8.43
N LEU A 112 -9.82 5.29 -8.69
CA LEU A 112 -10.25 4.71 -9.95
C LEU A 112 -9.98 5.68 -11.10
N ASP A 113 -9.68 5.13 -12.28
CA ASP A 113 -9.70 5.92 -13.51
C ASP A 113 -11.16 6.30 -13.83
N PRO A 114 -11.50 7.60 -13.93
CA PRO A 114 -12.87 8.03 -14.18
C PRO A 114 -13.39 7.63 -15.57
N SER A 115 -12.50 7.29 -16.51
CA SER A 115 -12.87 6.79 -17.84
C SER A 115 -13.00 5.26 -17.89
N ASN A 116 -12.42 4.54 -16.93
CA ASN A 116 -12.43 3.08 -16.87
C ASN A 116 -12.29 2.55 -15.43
N GLU A 117 -13.39 2.13 -14.82
CA GLU A 117 -13.39 1.58 -13.45
C GLU A 117 -12.70 0.20 -13.30
N ALA A 118 -12.25 -0.41 -14.41
CA ALA A 118 -11.35 -1.58 -14.38
C ALA A 118 -9.87 -1.19 -14.25
N THR A 119 -9.56 0.10 -14.12
CA THR A 119 -8.21 0.64 -13.94
C THR A 119 -8.19 1.61 -12.76
N ALA A 120 -7.04 1.74 -12.12
CA ALA A 120 -6.79 2.70 -11.07
C ALA A 120 -5.41 3.35 -11.21
N TRP A 121 -5.32 4.59 -10.72
CA TRP A 121 -4.09 5.35 -10.58
C TRP A 121 -3.71 5.40 -9.11
N LEU A 122 -2.45 5.11 -8.82
CA LEU A 122 -1.90 5.17 -7.47
C LEU A 122 -0.68 6.07 -7.41
N VAL A 123 -0.44 6.62 -6.22
CA VAL A 123 0.77 7.32 -5.85
C VAL A 123 1.27 6.79 -4.51
N ASN A 124 2.58 6.55 -4.40
CA ASN A 124 3.23 6.25 -3.12
C ASN A 124 4.66 6.80 -3.10
N GLU A 125 5.22 7.00 -1.91
CA GLU A 125 6.60 7.45 -1.75
C GLU A 125 7.63 6.37 -2.09
N LYS A 126 8.76 6.82 -2.63
CA LYS A 126 9.95 6.01 -2.91
C LYS A 126 11.21 6.81 -2.56
N ILE A 127 12.29 6.11 -2.32
CA ILE A 127 13.59 6.71 -2.05
C ILE A 127 14.33 6.83 -3.39
N ASN A 128 14.88 8.01 -3.68
CA ASN A 128 15.74 8.24 -4.85
C ASN A 128 17.21 8.13 -4.45
N SER A 129 17.55 8.69 -3.30
CA SER A 129 18.89 8.67 -2.70
C SER A 129 18.77 8.76 -1.18
N SER A 130 19.88 8.64 -0.46
CA SER A 130 19.90 8.65 1.01
C SER A 130 19.27 9.89 1.64
N SER A 131 19.20 11.02 0.94
CA SER A 131 18.60 12.27 1.43
C SER A 131 17.38 12.75 0.63
N LEU A 132 16.93 11.98 -0.36
CA LEU A 132 15.85 12.38 -1.25
C LEU A 132 14.81 11.28 -1.40
N TRP A 133 13.59 11.57 -0.98
CA TRP A 133 12.40 10.81 -1.36
C TRP A 133 11.70 11.50 -2.54
N GLY A 134 10.76 10.81 -3.15
CA GLY A 134 9.81 11.40 -4.08
C GLY A 134 8.63 10.47 -4.29
N SER A 135 7.61 10.92 -5.01
CA SER A 135 6.45 10.08 -5.29
C SER A 135 6.63 9.29 -6.59
N ARG A 136 6.00 8.11 -6.65
CA ARG A 136 5.88 7.29 -7.86
C ARG A 136 4.40 7.16 -8.18
N ILE A 137 4.01 7.57 -9.38
CA ILE A 137 2.65 7.35 -9.90
C ILE A 137 2.66 6.09 -10.78
N ILE A 138 1.70 5.19 -10.58
CA ILE A 138 1.57 3.93 -11.32
C ILE A 138 0.09 3.72 -11.70
N THR A 139 -0.15 3.07 -12.84
CA THR A 139 -1.47 2.57 -13.22
C THR A 139 -1.55 1.05 -13.02
N ILE A 140 -2.70 0.55 -12.59
CA ILE A 140 -3.00 -0.88 -12.41
C ILE A 140 -4.40 -1.18 -12.96
N GLY A 141 -4.59 -2.35 -13.55
CA GLY A 141 -5.90 -2.85 -13.98
C GLY A 141 -6.03 -4.35 -13.78
N PHE A 142 -7.24 -4.86 -14.02
CA PHE A 142 -7.52 -6.30 -14.07
C PHE A 142 -7.48 -6.84 -15.50
#